data_AF-A0A419HTC0-F1
#
_entry.id   AF-A0A419HTC0-F1
#
_cell.length_a   1.000
_cell.length_b   1.000
_cell.length_c   1.000
_cell.angle_alpha   90.00
_cell.angle_beta   90.00
_cell.angle_gamma   90.00
#
_symmetry.space_group_name_H-M   'P 1'
#
loop_
_entity.id
_entity.type
_entity.pdbx_description
1 polymer ?
#
loop_
_entity_poly.entity_id
_entity_poly.type
_entity_poly.pdbx_seq_one_letter_code
_entity_poly.pdbx_strand_id
1 'polypeptide(L)'
;MTIDPFADTAPETTPDTPAPPPTLPAGVREAAARPQAGPLTGRLVRVTLKGGTGYDAPWITIDGVSVQDALDQISGGDAEVTKRLLDQVAKIGKYFASTGNGASSSPAAASSGGTPAYQQAPGGEKRYCAHGEMVFRSGVSAKTGKPYSLFGCPTPNKAEQCKAQFLN
;
A
#
# COMPACT_ATOMS: atom_id res chain seq x y z
N MET A 1 -18.79 -11.29 65.01
CA MET A 1 -19.86 -10.64 64.22
C MET A 1 -19.17 -9.97 63.04
N THR A 2 -19.39 -10.50 61.84
CA THR A 2 -18.79 -10.02 60.59
C THR A 2 -19.34 -8.64 60.29
N ILE A 3 -18.46 -7.64 60.22
CA ILE A 3 -18.83 -6.28 59.79
C ILE A 3 -18.83 -6.31 58.26
N ASP A 4 -20.01 -6.14 57.68
CA ASP A 4 -20.21 -5.98 56.24
C ASP A 4 -19.82 -4.54 55.85
N PRO A 5 -18.79 -4.33 55.01
CA PRO A 5 -18.30 -3.00 54.66
C PRO A 5 -19.20 -2.26 53.66
N PHE A 6 -20.35 -2.81 53.26
CA PHE A 6 -21.28 -2.21 52.30
C PHE A 6 -22.67 -1.90 52.89
N ALA A 7 -22.84 -1.95 54.21
CA ALA A 7 -24.08 -1.52 54.87
C ALA A 7 -24.16 0.02 54.97
N ASP A 8 -24.88 0.60 54.00
CA ASP A 8 -25.52 1.92 53.92
C ASP A 8 -25.29 2.98 55.01
N THR A 9 -24.81 4.15 54.59
CA THR A 9 -25.16 5.44 55.21
C THR A 9 -25.24 6.49 54.11
N ALA A 10 -26.45 6.73 53.63
CA ALA A 10 -26.76 7.84 52.73
C ALA A 10 -26.61 9.19 53.45
N PRO A 11 -25.82 10.15 52.93
CA PRO A 11 -25.95 11.55 53.30
C PRO A 11 -26.91 12.29 52.36
N GLU A 12 -27.72 13.14 52.98
CA GLU A 12 -28.67 14.10 52.41
C GLU A 12 -28.21 14.81 51.14
N THR A 13 -29.15 14.95 50.21
CA THR A 13 -29.11 15.86 49.05
C THR A 13 -29.03 17.31 49.48
N THR A 14 -27.87 17.93 49.26
CA THR A 14 -27.74 19.38 49.07
C THR A 14 -27.90 19.67 47.57
N PRO A 15 -28.78 20.60 47.14
CA PRO A 15 -28.83 20.99 45.73
C PRO A 15 -27.64 21.89 45.43
N ASP A 16 -26.54 21.30 44.97
CA ASP A 16 -25.40 22.03 44.43
C ASP A 16 -25.79 22.64 43.08
N THR A 17 -25.72 23.96 43.01
CA THR A 17 -25.97 24.74 41.78
C THR A 17 -24.88 24.39 40.77
N PRO A 18 -25.19 24.06 39.50
CA PRO A 18 -24.15 23.76 38.52
C PRO A 18 -23.28 25.00 38.28
N ALA A 19 -22.00 24.91 38.60
CA ALA A 19 -20.99 25.85 38.13
C ALA A 19 -20.97 25.85 36.59
N PRO A 20 -20.80 27.01 35.93
CA PRO A 20 -20.74 27.06 34.47
C PRO A 20 -19.55 26.24 33.96
N PRO A 21 -19.70 25.54 32.82
CA PRO A 21 -18.65 24.68 32.28
C PRO A 21 -17.39 25.49 31.94
N PRO A 22 -16.19 24.91 32.11
CA PRO A 22 -14.95 25.55 31.66
C PRO A 22 -15.01 25.74 30.15
N THR A 23 -14.82 26.98 29.70
CA THR A 23 -14.70 27.34 28.28
C THR A 23 -13.50 26.62 27.69
N LEU A 24 -13.75 25.55 26.93
CA LEU A 24 -12.75 24.89 26.10
C LEU A 24 -12.25 25.88 25.03
N PRO A 25 -10.93 25.95 24.75
CA PRO A 25 -10.41 26.80 23.69
C PRO A 25 -11.05 26.43 22.35
N ALA A 26 -11.58 27.43 21.66
CA ALA A 26 -12.16 27.32 20.32
C ALA A 26 -11.09 26.80 19.35
N GLY A 27 -11.11 25.49 19.06
CA GLY A 27 -10.11 24.88 18.20
C GLY A 27 -10.19 23.38 18.04
N VAL A 28 -10.91 22.65 18.89
CA VAL A 28 -11.19 21.24 18.63
C VAL A 28 -12.32 21.17 17.61
N ARG A 29 -11.95 21.00 16.35
CA ARG A 29 -12.89 20.63 15.30
C ARG A 29 -13.50 19.30 15.73
N GLU A 30 -14.77 19.32 16.08
CA GLU A 30 -15.56 18.12 16.31
C GLU A 30 -15.41 17.23 15.07
N ALA A 31 -14.69 16.13 15.23
CA ALA A 31 -14.55 15.15 14.17
C ALA A 31 -15.95 14.60 13.94
N ALA A 32 -16.58 15.05 12.85
CA ALA A 32 -17.90 14.57 12.43
C ALA A 32 -17.91 13.04 12.58
N ALA A 33 -18.78 12.53 13.44
CA ALA A 33 -18.87 11.12 13.74
C ALA A 33 -19.07 10.38 12.41
N ARG A 34 -18.06 9.62 12.00
CA ARG A 34 -18.15 8.76 10.82
C ARG A 34 -19.35 7.82 11.07
N PRO A 35 -20.28 7.66 10.12
CA PRO A 35 -21.39 6.75 10.28
C PRO A 35 -20.83 5.36 10.62
N GLN A 36 -21.18 4.88 11.81
CA GLN A 36 -20.85 3.52 12.22
C GLN A 36 -21.84 2.62 11.48
N ALA A 37 -21.33 1.79 10.57
CA ALA A 37 -22.13 0.72 9.99
C ALA A 37 -22.63 -0.15 11.14
N GLY A 38 -23.96 -0.33 11.23
CA GLY A 38 -24.56 -1.22 12.22
C GLY A 38 -24.04 -2.65 12.05
N PRO A 39 -24.24 -3.53 13.05
CA PRO A 39 -23.78 -4.91 12.96
C PRO A 39 -24.36 -5.58 11.71
N LEU A 40 -23.49 -6.14 10.86
CA LEU A 40 -23.90 -6.95 9.72
C LEU A 40 -24.56 -8.22 10.28
N THR A 41 -25.87 -8.34 10.13
CA THR A 41 -26.65 -9.50 10.60
C THR A 41 -27.16 -10.29 9.39
N GLY A 42 -27.01 -11.61 9.41
CA GLY A 42 -27.46 -12.49 8.31
C GLY A 42 -26.37 -13.35 7.66
N ARG A 43 -26.65 -13.88 6.47
CA ARG A 43 -25.72 -14.72 5.70
C ARG A 43 -24.67 -13.85 5.02
N LEU A 44 -23.55 -13.63 5.70
CA LEU A 44 -22.47 -12.79 5.22
C LEU A 44 -21.71 -13.46 4.07
N VAL A 45 -21.30 -12.65 3.11
CA VAL A 45 -20.39 -13.02 2.03
C VAL A 45 -19.10 -12.26 2.24
N ARG A 46 -17.98 -12.99 2.35
CA ARG A 46 -16.65 -12.42 2.49
C ARG A 46 -15.89 -12.58 1.18
N VAL A 47 -15.47 -11.48 0.59
CA VAL A 47 -14.64 -11.46 -0.62
C VAL A 47 -13.25 -10.99 -0.25
N THR A 48 -12.24 -11.81 -0.54
CA THR A 48 -10.83 -11.42 -0.39
C THR A 48 -10.24 -11.06 -1.73
N LEU A 49 -9.71 -9.84 -1.84
CA LEU A 49 -9.03 -9.34 -3.02
C LEU A 49 -7.53 -9.30 -2.73
N LYS A 50 -6.74 -10.04 -3.51
CA LYS A 50 -5.28 -10.14 -3.36
C LYS A 50 -4.57 -9.48 -4.54
N GLY A 51 -3.65 -8.56 -4.26
CA GLY A 51 -2.93 -7.77 -5.27
C GLY A 51 -1.84 -8.51 -6.04
N GLY A 52 -1.78 -9.85 -6.00
CA GLY A 52 -0.74 -10.65 -6.65
C GLY A 52 -0.80 -12.13 -6.27
N THR A 53 0.04 -12.94 -6.91
CA THR A 53 0.11 -14.39 -6.70
C THR A 53 1.03 -14.80 -5.53
N GLY A 54 1.95 -13.92 -5.12
CA GLY A 54 2.89 -14.19 -4.03
C GLY A 54 2.26 -14.08 -2.64
N TYR A 55 2.81 -14.82 -1.67
CA TYR A 55 2.33 -14.79 -0.28
C TYR A 55 2.42 -13.40 0.34
N ASP A 56 3.45 -12.62 0.01
CA ASP A 56 3.67 -11.26 0.52
C ASP A 56 2.77 -10.19 -0.14
N ALA A 57 1.98 -10.55 -1.15
CA ALA A 57 1.12 -9.59 -1.83
C ALA A 57 0.01 -9.10 -0.89
N PRO A 58 -0.26 -7.78 -0.83
CA PRO A 58 -1.28 -7.22 0.05
C PRO A 58 -2.67 -7.76 -0.33
N TRP A 59 -3.52 -7.93 0.68
CA TRP A 59 -4.92 -8.29 0.48
C TRP A 59 -5.83 -7.40 1.31
N ILE A 60 -7.06 -7.26 0.82
CA ILE A 60 -8.18 -6.71 1.59
C ILE A 60 -9.31 -7.71 1.62
N THR A 61 -10.18 -7.54 2.60
CA THR A 61 -11.39 -8.32 2.76
C THR A 61 -12.57 -7.37 2.81
N ILE A 62 -13.58 -7.67 2.00
CA ILE A 62 -14.84 -6.94 1.92
C ILE A 62 -15.95 -7.88 2.39
N ASP A 63 -16.73 -7.44 3.36
CA ASP A 63 -17.87 -8.18 3.88
C ASP A 63 -19.17 -7.57 3.35
N GLY A 64 -20.00 -8.38 2.71
CA GLY A 64 -21.33 -8.01 2.24
C GLY A 64 -22.41 -8.87 2.90
N VAL A 65 -23.64 -8.36 2.94
CA VAL A 65 -24.82 -9.08 3.46
C VAL A 65 -25.45 -10.04 2.43
N SER A 66 -24.98 -9.96 1.17
CA SER A 66 -25.34 -10.89 0.09
C SER A 66 -24.25 -10.89 -0.99
N VAL A 67 -24.36 -11.80 -1.96
CA VAL A 67 -23.45 -11.82 -3.13
C VAL A 67 -23.62 -10.58 -3.98
N GLN A 68 -24.86 -10.10 -4.16
CA GLN A 68 -25.13 -8.90 -4.96
C GLN A 68 -24.58 -7.65 -4.29
N ASP A 69 -24.74 -7.53 -2.97
CA ASP A 69 -24.16 -6.43 -2.19
C ASP A 69 -22.63 -6.42 -2.30
N ALA A 70 -21.98 -7.57 -2.15
CA ALA A 70 -20.54 -7.67 -2.36
C ALA A 70 -20.13 -7.31 -3.80
N LEU A 71 -20.94 -7.64 -4.80
CA LEU A 71 -20.68 -7.28 -6.20
C LEU A 71 -20.86 -5.77 -6.45
N ASP A 72 -21.89 -5.16 -5.88
CA ASP A 72 -22.16 -3.73 -5.98
C ASP A 72 -21.06 -2.91 -5.31
N GLN A 73 -20.47 -3.42 -4.22
CA GLN A 73 -19.31 -2.80 -3.57
C GLN A 73 -18.05 -2.82 -4.45
N ILE A 74 -17.87 -3.85 -5.28
CA ILE A 74 -16.65 -4.05 -6.09
C ILE A 74 -16.78 -3.40 -7.48
N SER A 75 -17.94 -3.55 -8.11
CA SER A 75 -18.16 -3.22 -9.53
C SER A 75 -19.36 -2.29 -9.77
N GLY A 76 -20.16 -2.00 -8.74
CA GLY A 76 -21.35 -1.15 -8.81
C GLY A 76 -21.11 0.24 -8.23
N GLY A 77 -22.07 0.72 -7.43
CA GLY A 77 -22.11 2.11 -6.93
C GLY A 77 -20.87 2.54 -6.12
N ASP A 78 -20.22 1.61 -5.42
CA ASP A 78 -19.05 1.92 -4.59
C ASP A 78 -17.71 1.59 -5.26
N ALA A 79 -17.72 1.19 -6.54
CA ALA A 79 -16.51 0.74 -7.23
C ALA A 79 -15.36 1.75 -7.17
N GLU A 80 -15.64 3.05 -7.29
CA GLU A 80 -14.61 4.10 -7.19
C GLU A 80 -14.04 4.26 -5.78
N VAL A 81 -14.87 4.07 -4.74
CA VAL A 81 -14.40 4.09 -3.35
C VAL A 81 -13.54 2.86 -3.09
N THR A 82 -13.97 1.69 -3.56
CA THR A 82 -13.23 0.43 -3.45
C THR A 82 -11.89 0.50 -4.19
N LYS A 83 -11.82 1.09 -5.38
CA LYS A 83 -10.56 1.35 -6.09
C LYS A 83 -9.60 2.23 -5.28
N ARG A 84 -10.11 3.33 -4.71
CA ARG A 84 -9.29 4.20 -3.85
C ARG A 84 -8.76 3.48 -2.61
N LEU A 85 -9.57 2.61 -2.00
CA LEU A 85 -9.14 1.76 -0.89
C LEU A 85 -8.03 0.78 -1.32
N LEU A 86 -8.21 0.10 -2.47
CA LEU A 86 -7.21 -0.81 -3.03
C LEU A 86 -5.89 -0.11 -3.31
N ASP A 87 -5.93 1.09 -3.91
CA ASP A 87 -4.73 1.90 -4.15
C ASP A 87 -4.00 2.24 -2.86
N GLN A 88 -4.76 2.59 -1.81
CA GLN A 88 -4.18 2.92 -0.52
C GLN A 88 -3.59 1.70 0.18
N VAL A 89 -4.24 0.55 0.12
CA VAL A 89 -3.70 -0.70 0.68
C VAL A 89 -2.47 -1.15 -0.09
N ALA A 90 -2.42 -0.98 -1.41
CA ALA A 90 -1.21 -1.25 -2.17
C ALA A 90 -0.04 -0.34 -1.75
N LYS A 91 -0.29 0.96 -1.50
CA LYS A 91 0.72 1.90 -1.02
C LYS A 91 1.20 1.55 0.39
N ILE A 92 0.28 1.31 1.32
CA ILE A 92 0.60 0.94 2.70
C ILE A 92 1.29 -0.42 2.77
N GLY A 93 0.86 -1.39 1.95
CA GLY A 93 1.51 -2.70 1.85
C GLY A 93 2.97 -2.59 1.42
N LYS A 94 3.27 -1.74 0.42
CA LYS A 94 4.66 -1.43 0.03
C LYS A 94 5.44 -0.79 1.17
N TYR A 95 4.84 0.16 1.88
CA TYR A 95 5.46 0.79 3.05
C TYR A 95 5.76 -0.24 4.15
N PHE A 96 4.78 -1.08 4.51
CA PHE A 96 4.94 -2.10 5.53
C PHE A 96 6.07 -3.10 5.17
N ALA A 97 6.10 -3.54 3.91
CA ALA A 97 7.19 -4.38 3.37
C ALA A 97 8.56 -3.68 3.40
N SER A 98 8.60 -2.35 3.41
CA SER A 98 9.85 -1.59 3.57
C SER A 98 10.27 -1.36 5.02
N THR A 99 9.34 -1.46 5.98
CA THR A 99 9.60 -1.25 7.42
C THR A 99 9.99 -2.51 8.17
N GLY A 100 9.69 -3.69 7.64
CA GLY A 100 10.16 -4.95 8.19
C GLY A 100 11.60 -5.23 7.73
N ASN A 101 12.45 -5.75 8.63
CA ASN A 101 13.70 -6.45 8.24
C ASN A 101 13.42 -7.74 7.41
N GLY A 102 12.16 -8.04 7.09
CA GLY A 102 11.78 -9.00 6.08
C GLY A 102 12.06 -8.39 4.72
N ALA A 103 13.04 -8.97 4.02
CA ALA A 103 13.40 -8.65 2.65
C ALA A 103 12.18 -8.15 1.88
N SER A 104 12.26 -6.90 1.42
CA SER A 104 11.36 -6.39 0.39
C SER A 104 11.37 -7.43 -0.72
N SER A 105 10.31 -8.25 -0.83
CA SER A 105 10.02 -8.98 -2.05
C SER A 105 9.53 -7.94 -3.06
N SER A 106 10.49 -7.11 -3.51
CA SER A 106 10.56 -6.76 -4.92
C SER A 106 10.22 -8.02 -5.72
N PRO A 107 9.48 -7.90 -6.84
CA PRO A 107 9.20 -9.05 -7.69
C PRO A 107 10.49 -9.83 -7.82
N ALA A 108 10.49 -11.10 -7.38
CA ALA A 108 11.70 -11.87 -7.21
C ALA A 108 12.59 -11.62 -8.43
N ALA A 109 13.62 -10.79 -8.25
CA ALA A 109 14.71 -10.77 -9.17
C ALA A 109 15.20 -12.19 -9.03
N ALA A 110 14.97 -13.00 -10.07
CA ALA A 110 15.46 -14.35 -10.12
C ALA A 110 16.90 -14.26 -9.61
N SER A 111 17.14 -14.90 -8.47
CA SER A 111 18.47 -14.99 -7.87
C SER A 111 19.29 -15.92 -8.76
N SER A 112 19.58 -15.46 -9.97
CA SER A 112 20.80 -15.82 -10.65
C SER A 112 21.86 -14.94 -10.02
N GLY A 113 22.83 -15.55 -9.34
CA GLY A 113 24.00 -14.87 -8.78
C GLY A 113 24.78 -14.12 -9.86
N GLY A 114 24.27 -12.96 -10.24
CA GLY A 114 24.78 -12.07 -11.27
C GLY A 114 25.24 -10.79 -10.61
N THR A 115 26.41 -10.33 -11.05
CA THR A 115 27.01 -9.05 -10.70
C THR A 115 25.99 -7.90 -10.71
N PRO A 116 26.14 -6.90 -9.82
CA PRO A 116 25.17 -5.82 -9.66
C PRO A 116 24.91 -5.12 -11.00
N ALA A 117 23.63 -4.98 -11.35
CA ALA A 117 23.22 -4.16 -12.48
C ALA A 117 23.48 -2.70 -12.11
N TYR A 118 24.43 -2.06 -12.78
CA TYR A 118 24.75 -0.66 -12.60
C TYR A 118 23.66 0.20 -13.25
N GLN A 119 23.17 1.19 -12.51
CA GLN A 119 22.20 2.19 -12.98
C GLN A 119 22.86 3.26 -13.89
N GLN A 120 24.19 3.30 -13.92
CA GLN A 120 25.00 4.24 -14.69
C GLN A 120 26.17 3.49 -15.34
N ALA A 121 26.66 4.02 -16.46
CA ALA A 121 27.82 3.45 -17.13
C ALA A 121 29.08 3.58 -16.25
N PRO A 122 30.00 2.60 -16.31
CA PRO A 122 31.30 2.71 -15.65
C PRO A 122 31.99 4.01 -16.04
N GLY A 123 32.50 4.77 -15.06
CA GLY A 123 33.18 6.04 -15.31
C GLY A 123 32.28 7.22 -15.74
N GLY A 124 30.95 7.09 -15.65
CA GLY A 124 30.03 8.17 -16.00
C GLY A 124 29.92 8.44 -17.50
N GLU A 125 30.29 7.47 -18.33
CA GLU A 125 30.23 7.60 -19.79
C GLU A 125 28.79 7.86 -20.25
N LYS A 126 28.64 8.83 -21.17
CA LYS A 126 27.37 9.16 -21.81
C LYS A 126 27.53 9.00 -23.30
N ARG A 127 26.51 8.43 -23.94
CA ARG A 127 26.46 8.30 -25.40
C ARG A 127 25.20 8.92 -25.94
N TYR A 128 25.26 9.39 -27.18
CA TYR A 128 24.16 10.08 -27.84
C TYR A 128 23.84 9.39 -29.16
N CYS A 129 22.55 9.32 -29.48
CA CYS A 129 22.06 8.93 -30.80
C CYS A 129 21.21 10.05 -31.38
N ALA A 130 20.64 9.85 -32.57
CA ALA A 130 19.73 10.83 -33.21
C ALA A 130 18.51 11.21 -32.34
N HIS A 131 18.21 10.42 -31.29
CA HIS A 131 17.08 10.62 -30.39
C HIS A 131 17.49 11.15 -28.99
N GLY A 132 18.74 11.60 -28.83
CA GLY A 132 19.24 12.19 -27.58
C GLY A 132 20.17 11.27 -26.79
N GLU A 133 20.27 11.52 -25.47
CA GLU A 133 21.12 10.75 -24.56
C GLU A 133 20.63 9.30 -24.47
N MET A 134 21.54 8.36 -24.72
CA MET A 134 21.27 6.93 -24.70
C MET A 134 21.19 6.43 -23.25
N VAL A 135 20.27 5.49 -23.00
CA VAL A 135 20.04 4.92 -21.69
C VAL A 135 20.98 3.74 -21.46
N PHE A 136 21.79 3.82 -20.42
CA PHE A 136 22.65 2.71 -20.01
C PHE A 136 21.83 1.57 -19.39
N ARG A 137 22.13 0.33 -19.77
CA ARG A 137 21.55 -0.88 -19.22
C ARG A 137 22.64 -1.92 -19.05
N SER A 138 22.66 -2.58 -17.91
CA SER A 138 23.55 -3.71 -17.64
C SER A 138 22.78 -4.87 -17.03
N GLY A 139 23.31 -6.08 -17.16
CA GLY A 139 22.72 -7.28 -16.57
C GLY A 139 23.38 -8.55 -17.07
N VAL A 140 22.74 -9.70 -16.86
CA VAL A 140 23.21 -11.00 -17.34
C VAL A 140 22.29 -11.49 -18.46
N SER A 141 22.87 -11.91 -19.58
CA SER A 141 22.11 -12.45 -20.71
C SER A 141 21.44 -13.76 -20.33
N ALA A 142 20.12 -13.83 -20.42
CA ALA A 142 19.37 -15.06 -20.19
C ALA A 142 19.74 -16.20 -21.16
N LYS A 143 20.29 -15.86 -22.34
CA LYS A 143 20.67 -16.84 -23.38
C LYS A 143 22.07 -17.42 -23.19
N THR A 144 23.00 -16.60 -22.70
CA THR A 144 24.43 -16.97 -22.66
C THR A 144 25.00 -17.01 -21.25
N GLY A 145 24.26 -16.53 -20.24
CA GLY A 145 24.74 -16.40 -18.86
C GLY A 145 25.87 -15.37 -18.69
N LYS A 146 26.24 -14.63 -19.74
CA LYS A 146 27.33 -13.66 -19.70
C LYS A 146 26.82 -12.28 -19.27
N PRO A 147 27.57 -11.54 -18.44
CA PRO A 147 27.26 -10.14 -18.15
C PRO A 147 27.34 -9.31 -19.44
N TYR A 148 26.47 -8.32 -19.55
CA TYR A 148 26.46 -7.36 -20.63
C TYR A 148 26.24 -5.95 -20.08
N SER A 149 26.80 -4.97 -20.78
CA SER A 149 26.57 -3.56 -20.58
C SER A 149 26.30 -2.93 -21.94
N LEU A 150 25.27 -2.10 -22.07
CA LEU A 150 24.92 -1.45 -23.33
C LEU A 150 24.30 -0.07 -23.13
N PHE A 151 24.45 0.78 -24.15
CA PHE A 151 23.66 1.99 -24.33
C PHE A 151 22.54 1.71 -25.33
N GLY A 152 21.29 1.94 -24.90
CA GLY A 152 20.09 1.80 -25.71
C GLY A 152 19.50 3.14 -26.13
N CYS A 153 18.89 3.18 -27.32
CA CYS A 153 18.17 4.35 -27.81
C CYS A 153 16.98 4.69 -26.88
N PRO A 154 16.74 5.96 -26.52
CA PRO A 154 15.64 6.33 -25.60
C PRO A 154 14.26 6.29 -26.27
N THR A 155 14.19 6.28 -27.61
CA THR A 155 12.91 6.31 -28.33
C THR A 155 12.05 5.06 -28.01
N PRO A 156 10.77 5.24 -27.62
CA PRO A 156 9.85 4.13 -27.40
C PRO A 156 9.42 3.46 -28.72
N ASN A 157 9.57 4.15 -29.86
CA ASN A 157 9.16 3.63 -31.16
C ASN A 157 10.21 2.67 -31.73
N LYS A 158 9.89 1.37 -31.80
CA LYS A 158 10.81 0.32 -32.25
C LYS A 158 11.30 0.50 -33.68
N ALA A 159 10.51 1.13 -34.56
CA ALA A 159 10.89 1.38 -35.95
C ALA A 159 12.03 2.41 -36.08
N GLU A 160 12.16 3.30 -35.09
CA GLU A 160 13.13 4.40 -35.06
C GLU A 160 14.31 4.10 -34.13
N GLN A 161 14.30 2.95 -33.43
CA GLN A 161 15.36 2.62 -32.47
C GLN A 161 16.71 2.42 -33.17
N CYS A 162 17.69 3.21 -32.74
CA CYS A 162 19.08 3.01 -33.13
C CYS A 162 19.61 1.67 -32.57
N LYS A 163 20.61 1.09 -33.25
CA LYS A 163 21.31 -0.10 -32.74
C LYS A 163 21.91 0.18 -31.36
N ALA A 164 21.76 -0.77 -30.45
CA ALA A 164 22.40 -0.72 -29.14
C ALA A 164 23.92 -0.75 -29.28
N GLN A 165 24.61 -0.01 -28.40
CA GLN A 165 26.06 -0.01 -28.36
C GLN A 165 26.53 -0.75 -27.11
N PHE A 166 27.15 -1.91 -27.28
CA PHE A 166 27.64 -2.73 -26.17
C PHE A 166 28.99 -2.20 -25.66
N LEU A 167 29.17 -2.22 -24.34
CA LEU A 167 30.47 -2.08 -23.70
C LEU A 167 30.94 -3.51 -23.38
N ASN A 168 32.14 -3.83 -23.84
CA ASN A 168 32.81 -5.09 -23.52
C ASN A 168 33.54 -4.99 -22.19
#